data_AF-A0A524DCT5-F1
#
_entry.id   AF-A0A524DCT5-F1
#
_cell.length_a   1.000
_cell.length_b   1.000
_cell.length_c   1.000
_cell.angle_alpha   90.00
_cell.angle_beta   90.00
_cell.angle_gamma   90.00
#
_symmetry.space_group_name_H-M   'P 1'
#
loop_
_entity.id
_entity.type
_entity.pdbx_description
1 polymer ?
#
loop_
_entity_poly.entity_id
_entity_poly.type
_entity_poly.pdbx_seq_one_letter_code
_entity_poly.pdbx_strand_id
1 'polypeptide(L)'
;MSNSKKGPKKSVHVTVSDEAYNTIEKYEDEYGSKSAVVDEALVVFKRFKEPKREDVIKAWCRAREELNMLLVGKTTFLSYITGKVEHAFKKNIAIEVIEWYEGKRIEQMSFEEFIEGLKGMWYVANYFYKIDLDINKEGAYQIRFNHDLNKDYSKYWANYFETLLVDNWDCTVDKFIRNESFYLIIKQVDN
;
A
#
# COMPACT_ATOMS: atom_id res chain seq x y z
N MET A 1 -21.48 -0.86 -25.88
CA MET A 1 -21.08 -2.19 -26.37
C MET A 1 -20.43 -2.03 -27.73
N SER A 2 -19.10 -2.09 -27.79
CA SER A 2 -18.32 -1.92 -29.03
C SER A 2 -18.16 -3.27 -29.73
N ASN A 3 -18.79 -3.42 -30.90
CA ASN A 3 -18.60 -4.55 -31.80
C ASN A 3 -17.20 -4.50 -32.44
N SER A 4 -16.20 -4.97 -31.69
CA SER A 4 -14.88 -5.30 -32.23
C SER A 4 -15.00 -6.58 -33.07
N LYS A 5 -14.83 -6.47 -34.39
CA LYS A 5 -14.78 -7.62 -35.31
C LYS A 5 -13.74 -8.64 -34.82
N LYS A 6 -14.20 -9.80 -34.34
CA LYS A 6 -13.33 -10.91 -33.90
C LYS A 6 -12.62 -11.50 -35.12
N GLY A 7 -11.30 -11.42 -35.14
CA GLY A 7 -10.45 -12.09 -36.14
C GLY A 7 -10.55 -13.62 -36.06
N PRO A 8 -9.90 -14.35 -36.97
CA PRO A 8 -9.94 -15.81 -37.00
C PRO A 8 -9.40 -16.41 -35.69
N LYS A 9 -10.20 -17.27 -35.04
CA LYS A 9 -9.80 -17.99 -33.82
C LYS A 9 -8.87 -19.15 -34.16
N LYS A 10 -7.88 -19.39 -33.31
CA LYS A 10 -6.97 -20.54 -33.39
C LYS A 10 -7.14 -21.41 -32.15
N SER A 11 -7.14 -22.73 -32.32
CA SER A 11 -7.18 -23.67 -31.18
C SER A 11 -5.83 -23.72 -30.50
N VAL A 12 -5.85 -23.72 -29.16
CA VAL A 12 -4.67 -23.89 -28.31
C VAL A 12 -4.98 -25.01 -27.31
N HIS A 13 -4.16 -26.06 -27.29
CA HIS A 13 -4.28 -27.15 -26.33
C HIS A 13 -3.27 -26.96 -25.22
N VAL A 14 -3.75 -26.72 -23.99
CA VAL A 14 -2.94 -26.54 -22.79
C VAL A 14 -3.64 -27.16 -21.58
N THR A 15 -2.85 -27.55 -20.59
CA THR A 15 -3.34 -27.92 -19.25
C THR A 15 -3.14 -26.73 -18.32
N VAL A 16 -4.10 -26.50 -17.43
CA VAL A 16 -4.06 -25.41 -16.43
C VAL A 16 -4.15 -26.00 -15.02
N SER A 17 -3.79 -25.22 -13.99
CA SER A 17 -3.99 -25.63 -12.60
C SER A 17 -5.47 -25.64 -12.20
N ASP A 18 -5.81 -26.36 -11.13
CA ASP A 18 -7.18 -26.41 -10.59
C ASP A 18 -7.71 -25.01 -10.22
N GLU A 19 -6.85 -24.16 -9.65
CA GLU A 19 -7.21 -22.77 -9.31
C GLU A 19 -7.55 -21.93 -10.55
N ALA A 20 -6.75 -22.07 -11.61
CA ALA A 20 -7.00 -21.38 -12.88
C ALA A 20 -8.28 -21.90 -13.54
N TYR A 21 -8.52 -23.21 -13.47
CA TYR A 21 -9.75 -23.83 -13.98
C TYR A 21 -10.99 -23.34 -13.22
N ASN A 22 -10.96 -23.33 -11.89
CA ASN A 22 -12.05 -22.81 -11.05
C ASN A 22 -12.33 -21.34 -11.32
N THR A 23 -11.27 -20.55 -11.57
CA THR A 23 -11.42 -19.15 -11.96
C THR A 23 -12.11 -19.01 -13.31
N ILE A 24 -11.77 -19.85 -14.29
CA ILE A 24 -12.43 -19.85 -15.60
C ILE A 24 -13.92 -20.16 -15.45
N GLU A 25 -14.29 -21.17 -14.66
CA GLU A 25 -15.69 -21.54 -14.46
C GLU A 25 -16.50 -20.45 -13.75
N LYS A 26 -15.89 -19.80 -12.74
CA LYS A 26 -16.53 -18.70 -12.00
C LYS A 26 -17.00 -17.55 -12.90
N TYR A 27 -16.26 -17.24 -13.96
CA TYR A 27 -16.55 -16.12 -14.86
C TYR A 27 -17.14 -16.56 -16.21
N GLU A 28 -17.39 -17.85 -16.40
CA GLU A 28 -17.91 -18.36 -17.68
C GLU A 28 -19.25 -17.73 -18.05
N ASP A 29 -20.19 -17.63 -17.10
CA ASP A 29 -21.52 -17.08 -17.32
C ASP A 29 -21.48 -15.59 -17.69
N GLU A 30 -20.54 -14.83 -17.12
CA GLU A 30 -20.38 -13.40 -17.38
C GLU A 30 -19.83 -13.13 -18.79
N TYR A 31 -18.89 -13.96 -19.27
CA TYR A 31 -18.22 -13.79 -20.56
C TYR A 31 -18.80 -14.70 -21.67
N GLY A 32 -19.74 -15.56 -21.32
CA GLY A 32 -20.52 -16.45 -22.20
C GLY A 32 -19.82 -17.74 -22.65
N SER A 33 -18.54 -17.93 -22.33
CA SER A 33 -17.81 -19.20 -22.57
C SER A 33 -16.44 -19.21 -21.90
N LYS A 34 -15.92 -20.39 -21.56
CA LYS A 34 -14.53 -20.56 -21.09
C LYS A 34 -13.49 -19.91 -22.02
N SER A 35 -13.66 -20.03 -23.34
CA SER A 35 -12.74 -19.40 -24.31
C SER A 35 -12.78 -17.87 -24.24
N ALA A 36 -13.94 -17.27 -23.98
CA ALA A 36 -14.04 -15.81 -23.85
C ALA A 36 -13.37 -15.30 -22.57
N VAL A 37 -13.47 -16.05 -21.47
CA VAL A 37 -12.72 -15.76 -20.24
C VAL A 37 -11.22 -15.83 -20.48
N VAL A 38 -10.74 -16.86 -21.19
CA VAL A 38 -9.32 -16.99 -21.55
C VAL A 38 -8.86 -15.87 -22.49
N ASP A 39 -9.66 -15.51 -23.50
CA ASP A 39 -9.36 -14.39 -24.39
C ASP A 39 -9.21 -13.07 -23.61
N GLU A 40 -10.12 -12.78 -22.68
CA GLU A 40 -10.04 -11.57 -21.84
C GLU A 40 -8.85 -11.62 -20.89
N ALA A 41 -8.59 -12.77 -20.26
CA ALA A 41 -7.42 -12.97 -19.40
C ALA A 41 -6.11 -12.73 -20.17
N LEU A 42 -6.02 -13.19 -21.42
CA LEU A 42 -4.85 -12.95 -22.29
C LEU A 42 -4.75 -11.49 -22.72
N VAL A 43 -5.87 -10.78 -22.94
CA VAL A 43 -5.87 -9.34 -23.19
C VAL A 43 -5.35 -8.58 -21.97
N VAL A 44 -5.82 -8.93 -20.78
CA VAL A 44 -5.34 -8.34 -19.51
C VAL A 44 -3.87 -8.66 -19.28
N PHE A 45 -3.46 -9.91 -19.50
CA PHE A 45 -2.07 -10.35 -19.39
C PHE A 45 -1.15 -9.61 -20.37
N LYS A 46 -1.58 -9.47 -21.64
CA LYS A 46 -0.85 -8.70 -22.64
C LYS A 46 -0.75 -7.23 -22.24
N ARG A 47 -1.84 -6.60 -21.79
CA ARG A 47 -1.84 -5.22 -21.27
C ARG A 47 -0.92 -5.05 -20.06
N PHE A 48 -0.81 -6.07 -19.22
CA PHE A 48 0.10 -6.09 -18.08
C PHE A 48 1.57 -6.16 -18.53
N LYS A 49 1.88 -7.03 -19.50
CA LYS A 49 3.24 -7.18 -20.04
C LYS A 49 3.68 -6.02 -20.95
N GLU A 50 2.73 -5.41 -21.66
CA GLU A 50 2.93 -4.31 -22.61
C GLU A 50 2.05 -3.09 -22.24
N PRO A 51 2.28 -2.43 -21.09
CA PRO A 51 1.51 -1.26 -20.70
C PRO A 51 1.82 -0.13 -21.69
N LYS A 52 0.84 0.20 -22.52
CA LYS A 52 0.83 1.51 -23.18
C LYS A 52 0.55 2.57 -22.13
N ARG A 53 0.96 3.81 -22.39
CA ARG A 53 0.72 5.02 -21.57
C ARG A 53 -0.75 5.20 -21.12
N GLU A 54 -1.67 4.49 -21.77
CA GLU A 54 -3.12 4.49 -21.58
C GLU A 54 -3.58 3.77 -20.30
N ASP A 55 -2.81 2.81 -19.76
CA ASP A 55 -3.15 2.14 -18.49
C ASP A 55 -2.24 2.68 -17.36
N VAL A 56 -2.58 3.90 -16.93
CA VAL A 56 -1.82 4.66 -15.93
C VAL A 56 -1.60 3.81 -14.67
N ILE A 57 -2.63 3.16 -14.13
CA ILE A 57 -2.52 2.37 -12.90
C ILE A 57 -1.48 1.25 -13.06
N LYS A 58 -1.50 0.50 -14.16
CA LYS A 58 -0.49 -0.55 -14.40
C LYS A 58 0.92 0.00 -14.57
N ALA A 59 1.06 1.15 -15.22
CA ALA A 59 2.36 1.81 -15.32
C ALA A 59 2.90 2.22 -13.93
N TRP A 60 2.02 2.70 -13.03
CA TRP A 60 2.37 3.00 -11.65
C TRP A 60 2.79 1.74 -10.86
N CYS A 61 2.05 0.64 -10.97
CA CYS A 61 2.41 -0.63 -10.32
C CYS A 61 3.77 -1.15 -10.77
N ARG A 62 4.04 -1.15 -12.08
CA ARG A 62 5.35 -1.60 -12.61
C ARG A 62 6.48 -0.64 -12.28
N ALA A 63 6.23 0.67 -12.30
CA ALA A 63 7.23 1.66 -11.87
C ALA A 63 7.65 1.42 -10.40
N ARG A 64 6.69 1.09 -9.54
CA ARG A 64 6.95 0.68 -8.16
C ARG A 64 7.79 -0.60 -8.10
N GLU A 65 7.35 -1.68 -8.74
CA GLU A 65 7.96 -3.01 -8.62
C GLU A 65 9.30 -3.15 -9.36
N GLU A 66 9.43 -2.58 -10.56
CA GLU A 66 10.56 -2.80 -11.47
C GLU A 66 11.61 -1.68 -11.40
N LEU A 67 11.21 -0.46 -11.03
CA LEU A 67 12.08 0.73 -11.05
C LEU A 67 12.37 1.27 -9.65
N ASN A 68 11.94 0.57 -8.59
CA ASN A 68 12.07 0.99 -7.20
C ASN A 68 11.53 2.42 -6.95
N MET A 69 10.41 2.76 -7.59
CA MET A 69 9.73 4.05 -7.37
C MET A 69 8.77 3.97 -6.19
N LEU A 70 8.62 5.10 -5.51
CA LEU A 70 7.84 5.21 -4.28
C LEU A 70 6.71 6.24 -4.43
N LEU A 71 5.54 5.95 -3.87
CA LEU A 71 4.41 6.87 -3.86
C LEU A 71 4.64 7.93 -2.79
N VAL A 72 5.07 9.12 -3.21
CA VAL A 72 5.34 10.24 -2.31
C VAL A 72 4.25 11.32 -2.38
N GLY A 73 3.75 11.73 -1.21
CA GLY A 73 2.86 12.88 -1.13
C GLY A 73 3.59 14.16 -1.53
N LYS A 74 2.93 15.08 -2.26
CA LYS A 74 3.59 16.29 -2.80
C LYS A 74 4.24 17.14 -1.71
N THR A 75 3.60 17.31 -0.55
CA THR A 75 4.16 18.07 0.58
C THR A 75 5.41 17.38 1.15
N THR A 76 5.39 16.06 1.27
CA THR A 76 6.54 15.24 1.69
C THR A 76 7.68 15.34 0.67
N PHE A 77 7.39 15.29 -0.62
CA PHE A 77 8.40 15.50 -1.65
C PHE A 77 9.01 16.90 -1.60
N LEU A 78 8.18 17.94 -1.43
CA LEU A 78 8.64 19.32 -1.31
C LEU A 78 9.52 19.53 -0.06
N SER A 79 9.22 18.86 1.05
CA SER A 79 10.06 18.96 2.26
C SER A 79 11.44 18.35 2.02
N TYR A 80 11.53 17.23 1.27
CA TYR A 80 12.80 16.60 0.92
C TYR A 80 13.70 17.54 0.10
N ILE A 81 13.16 18.15 -0.96
CA ILE A 81 13.97 19.00 -1.85
C ILE A 81 14.33 20.36 -1.22
N THR A 82 13.54 20.83 -0.24
CA THR A 82 13.80 22.10 0.45
C THR A 82 14.59 21.94 1.75
N GLY A 83 14.85 20.70 2.18
CA GLY A 83 15.49 20.39 3.47
C GLY A 83 14.62 20.71 4.70
N LYS A 84 13.36 21.11 4.51
CA LYS A 84 12.44 21.50 5.59
C LYS A 84 11.65 20.30 6.11
N VAL A 85 12.39 19.29 6.59
CA VAL A 85 11.84 17.98 7.00
C VAL A 85 10.71 18.10 8.01
N GLU A 86 10.87 18.93 9.05
CA GLU A 86 9.85 19.14 10.09
C GLU A 86 8.53 19.69 9.53
N HIS A 87 8.57 20.39 8.40
CA HIS A 87 7.37 20.88 7.73
C HIS A 87 6.49 19.74 7.23
N ALA A 88 7.10 18.65 6.75
CA ALA A 88 6.35 17.46 6.38
C ALA A 88 5.79 16.71 7.59
N PHE A 89 6.33 16.88 8.80
CA PHE A 89 5.76 16.22 9.98
C PHE A 89 4.47 16.90 10.44
N LYS A 90 4.40 18.24 10.28
CA LYS A 90 3.26 19.04 10.76
C LYS A 90 2.21 19.37 9.71
N LYS A 91 2.59 19.38 8.42
CA LYS A 91 1.71 19.75 7.30
C LYS A 91 1.52 18.63 6.28
N ASN A 92 1.80 17.39 6.67
CA ASN A 92 1.41 16.25 5.84
C ASN A 92 -0.12 16.09 5.81
N ILE A 93 -0.55 15.16 4.96
CA ILE A 93 -1.94 14.76 4.81
C ILE A 93 -2.17 13.34 5.38
N ALA A 94 -1.38 12.93 6.38
CA ALA A 94 -1.41 11.56 6.91
C ALA A 94 -2.80 11.17 7.39
N ILE A 95 -3.45 12.06 8.14
CA ILE A 95 -4.78 11.82 8.69
C ILE A 95 -5.78 11.66 7.56
N GLU A 96 -5.81 12.56 6.59
CA GLU A 96 -6.72 12.49 5.45
C GLU A 96 -6.49 11.23 4.60
N VAL A 97 -5.26 10.77 4.50
CA VAL A 97 -4.94 9.54 3.78
C VAL A 97 -5.41 8.31 4.58
N ILE A 98 -5.24 8.28 5.90
CA ILE A 98 -5.79 7.20 6.76
C ILE A 98 -7.32 7.20 6.69
N GLU A 99 -7.96 8.37 6.82
CA GLU A 99 -9.42 8.52 6.70
C GLU A 99 -9.94 8.02 5.35
N TRP A 100 -9.22 8.35 4.26
CA TRP A 100 -9.56 7.87 2.93
C TRP A 100 -9.41 6.36 2.80
N TYR A 101 -8.36 5.77 3.38
CA TYR A 101 -8.08 4.34 3.35
C TYR A 101 -9.13 3.54 4.15
N GLU A 102 -9.48 4.00 5.35
CA GLU A 102 -10.45 3.36 6.23
C GLU A 102 -11.91 3.69 5.87
N GLY A 103 -12.13 4.74 5.07
CA GLY A 103 -13.48 5.23 4.76
C GLY A 103 -14.23 5.82 5.97
N LYS A 104 -13.49 6.22 7.01
CA LYS A 104 -14.01 6.78 8.26
C LYS A 104 -13.27 8.06 8.62
N ARG A 105 -13.92 8.94 9.38
CA ARG A 105 -13.27 10.13 9.94
C ARG A 105 -12.50 9.78 11.20
N ILE A 106 -11.39 10.47 11.51
CA ILE A 106 -10.55 10.14 12.68
C ILE A 106 -11.33 10.18 13.98
N GLU A 107 -12.30 11.09 14.11
CA GLU A 107 -13.14 11.24 15.31
C GLU A 107 -14.10 10.04 15.51
N GLN A 108 -14.21 9.17 14.51
CA GLN A 108 -15.03 7.96 14.53
C GLN A 108 -14.19 6.68 14.69
N MET A 109 -12.86 6.79 14.65
CA MET A 109 -11.95 5.65 14.77
C MET A 109 -11.64 5.37 16.23
N SER A 110 -11.49 4.09 16.58
CA SER A 110 -10.74 3.71 17.77
C SER A 110 -9.24 3.88 17.54
N PHE A 111 -8.46 3.89 18.63
CA PHE A 111 -7.00 3.93 18.52
C PHE A 111 -6.44 2.73 17.74
N GLU A 112 -7.03 1.55 17.95
CA GLU A 112 -6.68 0.33 17.22
C GLU A 112 -6.93 0.46 15.72
N GLU A 113 -8.12 0.96 15.32
CA GLU A 113 -8.47 1.19 13.92
C GLU A 113 -7.49 2.18 13.25
N PHE A 114 -7.09 3.23 13.97
CA PHE A 114 -6.11 4.17 13.47
C PHE A 114 -4.72 3.54 13.26
N ILE A 115 -4.27 2.72 14.21
CA ILE A 115 -2.98 2.02 14.13
C ILE A 115 -2.95 1.02 12.97
N GLU A 116 -4.04 0.28 12.76
CA GLU A 116 -4.16 -0.63 11.61
C GLU A 116 -4.23 0.14 10.28
N GLY A 117 -4.93 1.27 10.22
CA GLY A 117 -4.95 2.12 9.02
C GLY A 117 -3.58 2.73 8.69
N LEU A 118 -2.83 3.14 9.72
CA LEU A 118 -1.44 3.59 9.57
C LEU A 118 -0.54 2.47 9.04
N LYS A 119 -0.67 1.25 9.55
CA LYS A 119 0.07 0.10 9.01
C LYS A 119 -0.33 -0.18 7.55
N GLY A 120 -1.62 -0.27 7.27
CA GLY A 120 -2.14 -0.63 5.95
C GLY A 120 -1.70 0.36 4.87
N MET A 121 -1.91 1.65 5.12
CA MET A 121 -1.66 2.67 4.11
C MET A 121 -0.17 2.82 3.76
N TRP A 122 0.72 2.79 4.74
CA TRP A 122 2.16 2.94 4.47
C TRP A 122 2.79 1.70 3.84
N TYR A 123 2.19 0.52 4.05
CA TYR A 123 2.50 -0.68 3.28
C TYR A 123 2.04 -0.55 1.82
N VAL A 124 0.81 -0.07 1.60
CA VAL A 124 0.25 0.16 0.25
C VAL A 124 1.08 1.18 -0.53
N ALA A 125 1.51 2.27 0.12
CA ALA A 125 2.32 3.32 -0.49
C ALA A 125 3.79 2.94 -0.76
N ASN A 126 4.20 1.71 -0.43
CA ASN A 126 5.53 1.17 -0.67
C ASN A 126 6.67 1.89 0.06
N TYR A 127 6.40 2.52 1.21
CA TYR A 127 7.48 3.06 2.04
C TYR A 127 8.27 1.97 2.77
N PHE A 128 7.62 0.82 2.99
CA PHE A 128 8.15 -0.30 3.75
C PHE A 128 7.75 -1.59 3.05
N TYR A 129 8.69 -2.52 2.89
CA TYR A 129 8.39 -3.84 2.31
C TYR A 129 7.71 -4.77 3.33
N LYS A 130 7.77 -4.44 4.63
CA LYS A 130 7.10 -5.19 5.71
C LYS A 130 6.84 -4.30 6.92
N ILE A 131 5.62 -4.35 7.43
CA ILE A 131 5.23 -3.71 8.69
C ILE A 131 4.61 -4.77 9.60
N ASP A 132 5.27 -5.06 10.71
CA ASP A 132 4.77 -5.99 11.72
C ASP A 132 4.10 -5.18 12.83
N LEU A 133 2.93 -5.64 13.28
CA LEU A 133 2.20 -5.06 14.40
C LEU A 133 1.90 -6.17 15.41
N ASP A 134 2.26 -5.92 16.67
CA ASP A 134 2.01 -6.81 17.79
C ASP A 134 1.57 -5.99 19.01
N ILE A 135 0.96 -6.64 19.99
CA ILE A 135 0.62 -6.04 21.28
C ILE A 135 1.46 -6.73 22.35
N ASN A 136 2.26 -5.96 23.07
CA ASN A 136 3.12 -6.52 24.09
C ASN A 136 2.32 -6.90 25.36
N LYS A 137 2.98 -7.57 26.31
CA LYS A 137 2.33 -8.02 27.57
C LYS A 137 1.78 -6.89 28.43
N GLU A 138 2.23 -5.65 28.23
CA GLU A 138 1.77 -4.46 28.92
C GLU A 138 0.59 -3.77 28.19
N GLY A 139 0.09 -4.36 27.10
CA GLY A 139 -0.97 -3.77 26.28
C GLY A 139 -0.50 -2.68 25.32
N ALA A 140 0.82 -2.45 25.21
CA ALA A 140 1.37 -1.45 24.30
C ALA A 140 1.48 -2.00 22.88
N TYR A 141 1.13 -1.19 21.89
CA TYR A 141 1.32 -1.53 20.50
C TYR A 141 2.80 -1.45 20.14
N GLN A 142 3.33 -2.52 19.54
CA GLN A 142 4.68 -2.59 19.02
C GLN A 142 4.62 -2.71 17.50
N ILE A 143 5.05 -1.65 16.82
CA ILE A 143 5.08 -1.61 15.35
C ILE A 143 6.52 -1.66 14.89
N ARG A 144 6.85 -2.58 13.99
CA ARG A 144 8.16 -2.66 13.33
C ARG A 144 8.01 -2.38 11.85
N PHE A 145 8.71 -1.37 11.38
CA PHE A 145 8.78 -0.99 9.97
C PHE A 145 10.11 -1.47 9.38
N ASN A 146 10.08 -2.17 8.25
CA ASN A 146 11.26 -2.69 7.56
C ASN A 146 11.36 -2.09 6.15
N HIS A 147 12.56 -1.66 5.78
CA HIS A 147 12.88 -1.04 4.49
C HIS A 147 14.32 -1.40 4.07
N ASP A 148 14.65 -1.23 2.81
CA ASP A 148 15.97 -1.53 2.21
C ASP A 148 16.87 -0.29 2.07
N LEU A 149 16.49 0.80 2.75
CA LEU A 149 17.21 2.08 2.79
C LEU A 149 18.11 2.20 4.04
N ASN A 150 18.67 3.39 4.27
CA ASN A 150 19.63 3.64 5.36
C ASN A 150 19.00 4.09 6.68
N LYS A 151 19.83 4.21 7.71
CA LYS A 151 19.44 4.67 9.06
C LYS A 151 18.77 6.05 9.09
N ASP A 152 19.12 6.95 8.18
CA ASP A 152 18.51 8.29 8.11
C ASP A 152 17.05 8.20 7.67
N TYR A 153 16.74 7.27 6.76
CA TYR A 153 15.35 6.95 6.40
C TYR A 153 14.58 6.41 7.61
N SER A 154 15.18 5.49 8.38
CA SER A 154 14.56 4.98 9.61
C SER A 154 14.28 6.11 10.62
N LYS A 155 15.26 7.00 10.82
CA LYS A 155 15.14 8.13 11.74
C LYS A 155 14.06 9.11 11.29
N TYR A 156 14.00 9.42 10.00
CA TYR A 156 12.98 10.28 9.41
C TYR A 156 11.58 9.75 9.72
N TRP A 157 11.30 8.49 9.38
CA TRP A 157 9.97 7.93 9.53
C TRP A 157 9.57 7.69 10.97
N ALA A 158 10.51 7.32 11.83
CA ALA A 158 10.20 7.19 13.26
C ALA A 158 9.78 8.53 13.88
N ASN A 159 10.43 9.64 13.52
CA ASN A 159 10.04 10.97 13.98
C ASN A 159 8.73 11.45 13.34
N TYR A 160 8.52 11.14 12.06
CA TYR A 160 7.27 11.42 11.36
C TYR A 160 6.09 10.77 12.09
N PHE A 161 6.19 9.47 12.38
CA PHE A 161 5.10 8.72 13.01
C PHE A 161 4.92 9.06 14.49
N GLU A 162 5.99 9.31 15.24
CA GLU A 162 5.87 9.84 16.61
C GLU A 162 5.10 11.15 16.62
N THR A 163 5.46 12.12 15.76
CA THR A 163 4.75 13.40 15.67
C THR A 163 3.28 13.18 15.34
N LEU A 164 3.00 12.34 14.33
CA LEU A 164 1.64 12.02 13.91
C LEU A 164 0.81 11.42 15.06
N LEU A 165 1.38 10.47 15.80
CA LEU A 165 0.68 9.77 16.88
C LEU A 165 0.43 10.71 18.06
N VAL A 166 1.45 11.41 18.54
CA VAL A 166 1.35 12.30 19.71
C VAL A 166 0.45 13.50 19.44
N ASP A 167 0.44 14.04 18.21
CA ASP A 167 -0.40 15.20 17.87
C ASP A 167 -1.89 14.83 17.75
N ASN A 168 -2.24 13.55 17.55
CA ASN A 168 -3.62 13.12 17.27
C ASN A 168 -4.20 12.17 18.32
N TRP A 169 -3.37 11.57 19.16
CA TRP A 169 -3.76 10.60 20.17
C TRP A 169 -3.02 10.85 21.48
N ASP A 170 -3.73 10.69 22.60
CA ASP A 170 -3.14 10.77 23.93
C ASP A 170 -2.30 9.51 24.21
N CYS A 171 -1.06 9.54 23.75
CA CYS A 171 -0.15 8.42 23.80
C CYS A 171 1.31 8.85 23.96
N THR A 172 2.15 7.91 24.37
CA THR A 172 3.60 8.04 24.37
C THR A 172 4.20 7.07 23.37
N VAL A 173 5.32 7.46 22.76
CA VAL A 173 5.98 6.68 21.71
C VAL A 173 7.47 6.55 22.01
N ASP A 174 7.93 5.31 22.26
CA ASP A 174 9.36 5.00 22.32
C ASP A 174 9.84 4.51 20.95
N LYS A 175 11.02 5.00 20.51
CA LYS A 175 11.59 4.69 19.19
C LYS A 175 12.88 3.91 19.30
N PHE A 176 13.01 2.84 18.53
CA PHE A 176 14.25 2.09 18.38
C PHE A 176 14.70 2.07 16.93
N ILE A 177 15.77 2.79 16.62
CA ILE A 177 16.24 3.00 15.24
C ILE A 177 17.36 2.01 14.88
N ARG A 178 17.21 1.30 13.76
CA ARG A 178 18.24 0.45 13.14
C ARG A 178 18.55 0.95 11.73
N ASN A 179 19.42 0.25 10.98
CA ASN A 179 19.80 0.68 9.64
C ASN A 179 18.67 0.52 8.62
N GLU A 180 18.01 -0.64 8.62
CA GLU A 180 16.99 -1.06 7.64
C GLU A 180 15.63 -1.31 8.31
N SER A 181 15.47 -0.83 9.55
CA SER A 181 14.21 -0.95 10.29
C SER A 181 14.16 0.02 11.45
N PHE A 182 12.95 0.26 11.95
CA PHE A 182 12.75 0.88 13.24
C PHE A 182 11.51 0.30 13.93
N TYR A 183 11.45 0.51 15.24
CA TYR A 183 10.33 0.10 16.08
C TYR A 183 9.73 1.32 16.74
N LEU A 184 8.40 1.32 16.85
CA LEU A 184 7.62 2.20 17.69
C LEU A 184 6.94 1.35 18.76
N ILE A 185 7.15 1.69 20.04
CA ILE A 185 6.36 1.16 21.14
C ILE A 185 5.42 2.26 21.58
N ILE A 186 4.12 2.03 21.44
CA ILE A 186 3.09 3.05 21.61
C ILE A 186 2.21 2.67 22.78
N LYS A 187 2.19 3.52 23.80
CA LYS A 187 1.40 3.34 25.01
C LYS A 187 0.34 4.43 25.05
N GLN A 188 -0.94 4.03 24.98
CA GLN A 188 -2.04 4.95 25.19
C GLN A 188 -2.05 5.39 26.66
N VAL A 189 -2.26 6.68 26.90
CA VAL A 189 -2.40 7.19 28.26
C VAL A 189 -3.84 6.91 28.67
N ASP A 190 -4.04 6.00 29.62
CA ASP A 190 -5.36 5.75 30.19
C ASP A 190 -5.81 7.00 30.96
N ASN A 191 -7.01 7.51 30.63
CA ASN A 191 -7.73 8.50 31.44
C ASN A 191 -8.59 7.83 32.50
#